data_AF-A0A7J8L9V8-F1
#
_entry.id   AF-A0A7J8L9V8-F1
#
_cell.length_a   1.000
_cell.length_b   1.000
_cell.length_c   1.000
_cell.angle_alpha   90.00
_cell.angle_beta   90.00
_cell.angle_gamma   90.00
#
_symmetry.space_group_name_H-M   'P 1'
#
loop_
_entity.id
_entity.type
_entity.pdbx_description
1 polymer ?
#
loop_
_entity_poly.entity_id
_entity_poly.type
_entity_poly.pdbx_seq_one_letter_code
_entity_poly.pdbx_strand_id
1 'polypeptide(L)'
;KLIGARYFNKGYASVAGKLNSSFDTPRDKEGHGTHTLSTAGGNMVPRASVFGFGKGTAKGGSPRARVAAYKVCWPLVSGNDCFDADILAAFDVAIQDGVDVLSVSLGGDPTAFFNDSVAIGSFHAIKHGIVVVCSAGNSGPADGTVSNIAPWQITVGASTMDREFRSVVVLGNNMHY
;
A
#
# COMPACT_ATOMS: atom_id res chain seq x y z
N LYS A 1 -5.25 -18.46 -3.23
CA LYS A 1 -5.54 -17.31 -2.35
C LYS A 1 -5.18 -16.02 -3.09
N LEU A 2 -3.89 -15.81 -3.34
CA LEU A 2 -3.41 -14.97 -4.43
C LEU A 2 -3.80 -15.62 -5.77
N ILE A 3 -4.52 -14.91 -6.63
CA ILE A 3 -5.03 -15.42 -7.91
C ILE A 3 -4.47 -14.66 -9.12
N GLY A 4 -3.87 -13.49 -8.90
CA GLY A 4 -3.23 -12.69 -9.92
C GLY A 4 -2.02 -11.95 -9.35
N ALA A 5 -0.96 -11.82 -10.13
CA ALA A 5 0.23 -11.08 -9.75
C ALA A 5 0.86 -10.47 -11.01
N ARG A 6 0.90 -9.15 -11.10
CA ARG A 6 1.44 -8.39 -12.23
C ARG A 6 2.37 -7.30 -11.71
N TYR A 7 3.26 -6.81 -12.58
CA TYR A 7 4.16 -5.71 -12.26
C TYR A 7 4.26 -4.75 -13.45
N PHE A 8 4.57 -3.49 -13.15
CA PHE A 8 4.66 -2.40 -14.12
C PHE A 8 5.90 -1.57 -13.75
N ASN A 9 6.93 -1.57 -14.60
CA ASN A 9 8.21 -0.89 -14.36
C ASN A 9 8.68 -0.05 -15.54
N LYS A 10 7.80 0.23 -16.51
CA LYS A 10 8.18 0.96 -17.72
C LYS A 10 8.36 2.45 -17.41
N GLY A 11 7.51 3.01 -16.55
CA GLY A 11 7.64 4.38 -16.04
C GLY A 11 8.91 4.54 -15.20
N TYR A 12 9.18 3.58 -14.33
CA TYR A 12 10.44 3.53 -13.59
C TYR A 12 11.65 3.49 -14.52
N ALA A 13 11.66 2.58 -15.50
CA ALA A 13 12.80 2.35 -16.37
C ALA A 13 13.10 3.52 -17.32
N SER A 14 12.11 4.37 -17.64
CA SER A 14 12.33 5.57 -18.45
C SER A 14 13.08 6.68 -17.71
N VAL A 15 13.02 6.68 -16.37
CA VAL A 15 13.68 7.70 -15.52
C VAL A 15 14.98 7.16 -14.91
N ALA A 16 14.94 5.97 -14.33
CA ALA A 16 16.05 5.38 -13.58
C ALA A 16 16.91 4.40 -14.40
N GLY A 17 16.49 4.08 -15.63
CA GLY A 17 17.05 2.97 -16.39
C GLY A 17 16.51 1.60 -15.93
N LYS A 18 16.84 0.55 -16.69
CA LYS A 18 16.37 -0.80 -16.38
C LYS A 18 17.02 -1.31 -15.10
N LEU A 19 16.20 -1.86 -14.21
CA LEU A 19 16.68 -2.66 -13.09
C LEU A 19 17.30 -3.97 -13.58
N ASN A 20 18.07 -4.61 -12.71
CA ASN A 20 18.50 -5.99 -12.90
C ASN A 20 17.27 -6.91 -13.11
N SER A 21 17.38 -7.92 -13.97
CA SER A 21 16.29 -8.85 -14.32
C SER A 21 15.64 -9.57 -13.13
N SER A 22 16.33 -9.65 -11.99
CA SER A 22 15.74 -10.13 -10.73
C SER A 22 14.56 -9.26 -10.22
N PHE A 23 14.35 -8.07 -10.79
CA PHE A 23 13.22 -7.18 -10.52
C PHE A 23 12.07 -7.34 -11.53
N ASP A 24 12.26 -8.07 -12.63
CA ASP A 24 11.23 -8.33 -13.64
C ASP A 24 10.23 -9.41 -13.15
N THR A 25 9.66 -9.17 -11.98
CA THR A 25 8.78 -10.09 -11.27
C THR A 25 7.85 -9.31 -10.34
N PRO A 26 6.62 -9.80 -10.10
CA PRO A 26 5.69 -9.21 -9.14
C PRO A 26 6.08 -9.47 -7.67
N ARG A 27 7.16 -10.21 -7.41
CA ARG A 27 7.66 -10.46 -6.06
C ARG A 27 7.98 -9.14 -5.34
N ASP A 28 7.41 -9.01 -4.16
CA ASP A 28 7.75 -7.96 -3.20
C ASP A 28 9.16 -8.20 -2.64
N LYS A 29 9.98 -7.15 -2.67
CA LYS A 29 11.35 -7.14 -2.14
C LYS A 29 11.55 -6.12 -1.01
N GLU A 30 10.51 -5.36 -0.68
CA GLU A 30 10.57 -4.29 0.32
C GLU A 30 9.70 -4.69 1.54
N GLY A 31 8.46 -5.15 1.31
CA GLY A 31 7.58 -5.71 2.34
C GLY A 31 6.25 -4.98 2.51
N HIS A 32 6.15 -3.71 2.13
CA HIS A 32 4.96 -2.86 2.25
C HIS A 32 3.75 -3.46 1.51
N GLY A 33 3.97 -3.97 0.29
CA GLY A 33 2.92 -4.65 -0.49
C GLY A 33 2.42 -5.93 0.20
N THR A 34 3.33 -6.73 0.75
CA THR A 34 2.97 -7.94 1.51
C THR A 34 2.20 -7.60 2.79
N HIS A 35 2.64 -6.56 3.51
CA HIS A 35 2.01 -6.10 4.75
C HIS A 35 0.58 -5.59 4.51
N THR A 36 0.39 -4.72 3.53
CA THR A 36 -0.92 -4.14 3.17
C THR A 36 -1.88 -5.20 2.61
N LEU A 37 -1.43 -6.06 1.69
CA LEU A 37 -2.26 -7.12 1.10
C LEU A 37 -2.69 -8.15 2.16
N SER A 38 -1.81 -8.51 3.10
CA SER A 38 -2.17 -9.41 4.20
C SER A 38 -3.09 -8.76 5.24
N THR A 39 -3.02 -7.44 5.43
CA THR A 39 -3.96 -6.68 6.28
C THR A 39 -5.36 -6.62 5.68
N ALA A 40 -5.48 -6.41 4.36
CA ALA A 40 -6.79 -6.39 3.70
C ALA A 40 -7.38 -7.80 3.55
N GLY A 41 -6.59 -8.72 3.01
CA GLY A 41 -7.06 -10.02 2.56
C GLY A 41 -6.19 -11.19 2.99
N GLY A 42 -5.37 -11.10 4.03
CA GLY A 42 -4.56 -12.23 4.53
C GLY A 42 -5.41 -13.38 5.07
N ASN A 43 -4.99 -14.62 4.81
CA ASN A 43 -5.63 -15.79 5.41
C ASN A 43 -5.28 -15.91 6.91
N MET A 44 -5.99 -16.75 7.65
CA MET A 44 -5.71 -17.00 9.06
C MET A 44 -4.35 -17.71 9.24
N VAL A 45 -3.46 -17.10 10.01
CA VAL A 45 -2.14 -17.64 10.35
C VAL A 45 -2.02 -17.73 11.88
N PRO A 46 -2.16 -18.93 12.47
CA PRO A 46 -2.05 -19.10 13.92
C PRO A 46 -0.61 -18.93 14.39
N ARG A 47 -0.44 -18.44 15.63
CA ARG A 47 0.87 -18.22 16.27
C ARG A 47 1.75 -17.22 15.52
N ALA A 48 1.15 -16.24 14.84
CA ALA A 48 1.88 -15.13 14.26
C ALA A 48 2.43 -14.22 15.37
N SER A 49 3.68 -13.79 15.24
CA SER A 49 4.35 -12.85 16.14
C SER A 49 5.61 -12.30 15.48
N VAL A 50 6.07 -11.13 15.93
CA VAL A 50 7.39 -10.58 15.58
C VAL A 50 8.25 -10.63 16.82
N PHE A 51 9.27 -11.50 16.83
CA PHE A 51 10.13 -11.76 18.00
C PHE A 51 9.35 -12.01 19.31
N GLY A 52 8.18 -12.66 19.21
CA GLY A 52 7.29 -12.94 20.35
C GLY A 52 6.25 -11.85 20.64
N PHE A 53 6.40 -10.64 20.11
CA PHE A 53 5.42 -9.57 20.24
C PHE A 53 4.22 -9.78 19.31
N GLY A 54 3.04 -9.35 19.77
CA GLY A 54 1.80 -9.42 18.99
C GLY A 54 1.30 -10.85 18.77
N LYS A 55 1.69 -11.80 19.65
CA LYS A 55 1.33 -13.22 19.53
C LYS A 55 -0.18 -13.41 19.40
N GLY A 56 -0.60 -14.05 18.31
CA GLY A 56 -2.01 -14.33 18.08
C GLY A 56 -2.24 -15.05 16.75
N THR A 57 -3.47 -14.97 16.25
CA THR A 57 -3.80 -15.40 14.89
C THR A 57 -3.89 -14.17 14.01
N ALA A 58 -2.96 -13.99 13.09
CA ALA A 58 -3.03 -12.92 12.10
C ALA A 58 -4.06 -13.26 11.02
N LYS A 59 -4.87 -12.28 10.61
CA LYS A 59 -5.80 -12.40 9.49
C LYS A 59 -6.10 -11.02 8.92
N GLY A 60 -6.48 -10.96 7.65
CA GLY A 60 -6.95 -9.72 7.05
C GLY A 60 -8.39 -9.38 7.44
N GLY A 61 -8.87 -8.21 7.02
CA GLY A 61 -10.27 -7.81 7.13
C GLY A 61 -11.22 -8.82 6.48
N SER A 62 -10.85 -9.33 5.30
CA SER A 62 -11.58 -10.39 4.59
C SER A 62 -10.70 -11.62 4.31
N PRO A 63 -10.61 -12.58 5.25
CA PRO A 63 -9.70 -13.73 5.13
C PRO A 63 -10.04 -14.70 3.99
N ARG A 64 -11.28 -14.66 3.47
CA ARG A 64 -11.72 -15.52 2.37
C ARG A 64 -11.70 -14.83 1.00
N ALA A 65 -11.42 -13.53 0.93
CA ALA A 65 -11.28 -12.82 -0.34
C ALA A 65 -10.19 -13.45 -1.22
N ARG A 66 -10.38 -13.39 -2.54
CA ARG A 66 -9.30 -13.60 -3.49
C ARG A 66 -8.51 -12.30 -3.58
N VAL A 67 -7.20 -12.40 -3.72
CA VAL A 67 -6.32 -11.22 -3.79
C VAL A 67 -5.54 -11.26 -5.10
N ALA A 68 -5.35 -10.10 -5.70
CA ALA A 68 -4.48 -9.88 -6.85
C ALA A 68 -3.49 -8.76 -6.51
N ALA A 69 -2.24 -8.90 -6.93
CA ALA A 69 -1.19 -7.93 -6.65
C ALA A 69 -0.75 -7.23 -7.94
N TYR A 70 -0.71 -5.90 -7.91
CA TYR A 70 -0.26 -5.05 -9.01
C TYR A 70 0.91 -4.20 -8.53
N LYS A 71 2.13 -4.65 -8.81
CA LYS A 71 3.35 -3.99 -8.32
C LYS A 71 3.71 -2.81 -9.20
N VAL A 72 3.70 -1.61 -8.62
CA VAL A 72 4.02 -0.34 -9.31
C VAL A 72 5.15 0.44 -8.66
N CYS A 73 5.62 -0.03 -7.49
CA CYS A 73 6.68 0.61 -6.73
C CYS A 73 7.97 -0.22 -6.79
N TRP A 74 9.09 0.49 -6.81
CA TRP A 74 10.43 0.03 -7.16
C TRP A 74 11.47 0.68 -6.24
N PRO A 75 12.75 0.28 -6.28
CA PRO A 75 13.78 0.92 -5.45
C PRO A 75 13.79 2.45 -5.61
N LEU A 76 13.89 3.18 -4.51
CA LEU A 76 13.81 4.64 -4.50
C LEU A 76 14.86 5.28 -5.43
N VAL A 77 14.42 6.16 -6.33
CA VAL A 77 15.29 6.98 -7.18
C VAL A 77 14.80 8.42 -7.17
N SER A 78 15.70 9.36 -6.85
CA SER A 78 15.38 10.79 -6.78
C SER A 78 14.17 11.11 -5.88
N GLY A 79 13.98 10.34 -4.81
CA GLY A 79 12.87 10.52 -3.87
C GLY A 79 11.53 9.93 -4.32
N ASN A 80 11.49 9.22 -5.46
CA ASN A 80 10.29 8.55 -5.95
C ASN A 80 10.52 7.05 -6.16
N ASP A 81 9.62 6.23 -5.65
CA ASP A 81 9.60 4.77 -5.79
C ASP A 81 8.42 4.27 -6.64
N CYS A 82 7.36 5.06 -6.82
CA CYS A 82 6.15 4.69 -7.57
C CYS A 82 5.88 5.73 -8.68
N PHE A 83 6.03 5.33 -9.94
CA PHE A 83 5.90 6.26 -11.07
C PHE A 83 4.48 6.30 -11.63
N ASP A 84 3.98 7.50 -11.96
CA ASP A 84 2.60 7.73 -12.44
C ASP A 84 2.20 6.83 -13.61
N ALA A 85 3.10 6.63 -14.57
CA ALA A 85 2.82 5.76 -15.72
C ALA A 85 2.61 4.29 -15.33
N ASP A 86 3.35 3.81 -14.33
CA ASP A 86 3.20 2.44 -13.82
C ASP A 86 1.94 2.31 -12.95
N ILE A 87 1.59 3.34 -12.17
CA ILE A 87 0.32 3.43 -11.42
C ILE A 87 -0.87 3.36 -12.36
N LEU A 88 -0.91 4.21 -13.40
CA LEU A 88 -2.00 4.23 -14.38
C LEU A 88 -2.13 2.90 -15.13
N ALA A 89 -1.01 2.30 -15.53
CA ALA A 89 -1.02 0.98 -16.18
C ALA A 89 -1.58 -0.11 -15.27
N ALA A 90 -1.29 -0.07 -13.96
CA ALA A 90 -1.86 -1.01 -13.01
C ALA A 90 -3.37 -0.80 -12.81
N PHE A 91 -3.85 0.44 -12.74
CA PHE A 91 -5.28 0.72 -12.67
C PHE A 91 -6.02 0.17 -13.90
N ASP A 92 -5.52 0.45 -15.11
CA ASP A 92 -6.14 -0.02 -16.35
C ASP A 92 -6.25 -1.56 -16.38
N VAL A 93 -5.15 -2.25 -16.04
CA VAL A 93 -5.16 -3.71 -16.02
C VAL A 93 -6.01 -4.28 -14.87
N ALA A 94 -6.04 -3.63 -13.70
CA ALA A 94 -6.91 -4.08 -12.60
C ALA A 94 -8.41 -3.94 -12.94
N ILE A 95 -8.79 -2.86 -13.63
CA ILE A 95 -10.14 -2.66 -14.15
C ILE A 95 -10.49 -3.76 -15.16
N GLN A 96 -9.59 -4.03 -16.12
CA GLN A 96 -9.77 -5.08 -17.12
C GLN A 96 -9.83 -6.49 -16.52
N ASP A 97 -9.03 -6.76 -15.49
CA ASP A 97 -9.04 -8.03 -14.74
C ASP A 97 -10.34 -8.19 -13.90
N GLY A 98 -11.15 -7.13 -13.75
CA GLY A 98 -12.45 -7.18 -13.08
C GLY A 98 -12.36 -7.28 -11.56
N VAL A 99 -11.43 -6.57 -10.92
CA VAL A 99 -11.34 -6.52 -9.45
C VAL A 99 -12.55 -5.83 -8.83
N ASP A 100 -12.98 -6.26 -7.65
CA ASP A 100 -14.14 -5.65 -6.97
C ASP A 100 -13.78 -4.40 -6.15
N VAL A 101 -12.56 -4.37 -5.58
CA VAL A 101 -12.06 -3.30 -4.70
C VAL A 101 -10.56 -3.12 -4.92
N LEU A 102 -10.11 -1.87 -4.98
CA LEU A 102 -8.70 -1.50 -5.01
C LEU A 102 -8.27 -0.91 -3.66
N SER A 103 -7.20 -1.46 -3.09
CA SER A 103 -6.54 -0.94 -1.89
C SER A 103 -5.20 -0.34 -2.30
N VAL A 104 -5.07 0.98 -2.17
CA VAL A 104 -4.00 1.77 -2.78
C VAL A 104 -3.30 2.60 -1.69
N SER A 105 -2.32 1.98 -1.03
CA SER A 105 -1.51 2.62 0.02
C SER A 105 -0.33 3.39 -0.57
N LEU A 106 -0.63 4.35 -1.45
CA LEU A 106 0.33 5.21 -2.13
C LEU A 106 -0.30 6.58 -2.37
N GLY A 107 0.53 7.59 -2.59
CA GLY A 107 0.10 8.97 -2.78
C GLY A 107 1.30 9.91 -2.84
N GLY A 108 1.14 11.03 -3.54
CA GLY A 108 2.12 12.11 -3.59
C GLY A 108 1.65 13.36 -2.85
N ASP A 109 2.28 14.49 -3.14
CA ASP A 109 1.76 15.78 -2.71
C ASP A 109 0.38 16.05 -3.35
N PRO A 110 -0.55 16.71 -2.65
CA PRO A 110 -1.86 17.02 -3.21
C PRO A 110 -1.71 17.94 -4.42
N THR A 111 -2.13 17.48 -5.59
CA THR A 111 -2.16 18.25 -6.83
C THR A 111 -3.57 18.32 -7.42
N ALA A 112 -3.73 19.06 -8.52
CA ALA A 112 -5.00 19.08 -9.25
C ALA A 112 -5.33 17.67 -9.79
N PHE A 113 -6.60 17.26 -9.75
CA PHE A 113 -7.01 15.88 -10.06
C PHE A 113 -6.55 15.36 -11.44
N PHE A 114 -6.44 16.23 -12.44
CA PHE A 114 -5.97 15.87 -13.78
C PHE A 114 -4.44 15.70 -13.90
N ASN A 115 -3.71 16.01 -12.83
CA ASN A 115 -2.26 15.82 -12.71
C ASN A 115 -1.90 14.75 -11.67
N ASP A 116 -2.90 14.06 -11.11
CA ASP A 116 -2.70 13.01 -10.11
C ASP A 116 -3.09 11.65 -10.70
N SER A 117 -2.12 10.75 -10.83
CA SER A 117 -2.30 9.42 -11.42
C SER A 117 -3.27 8.55 -10.62
N VAL A 118 -3.29 8.68 -9.29
CA VAL A 118 -4.20 7.96 -8.40
C VAL A 118 -5.61 8.50 -8.54
N ALA A 119 -5.78 9.83 -8.61
CA ALA A 119 -7.08 10.46 -8.86
C ALA A 119 -7.66 10.04 -10.22
N ILE A 120 -6.86 10.09 -11.30
CA ILE A 120 -7.27 9.66 -12.64
C ILE A 120 -7.62 8.17 -12.65
N GLY A 121 -6.71 7.30 -12.19
CA GLY A 121 -6.93 5.86 -12.19
C GLY A 121 -8.15 5.45 -11.37
N SER A 122 -8.33 6.06 -10.20
CA SER A 122 -9.50 5.80 -9.35
C SER A 122 -10.81 6.30 -9.93
N PHE A 123 -10.82 7.43 -10.66
CA PHE A 123 -12.02 7.91 -11.35
C PHE A 123 -12.52 6.89 -12.38
N HIS A 124 -11.60 6.31 -13.15
CA HIS A 124 -11.92 5.26 -14.10
C HIS A 124 -12.39 3.98 -13.39
N ALA A 125 -11.73 3.56 -12.30
CA ALA A 125 -12.16 2.42 -11.51
C ALA A 125 -13.61 2.57 -11.00
N ILE A 126 -13.95 3.74 -10.44
CA ILE A 126 -15.29 4.03 -9.92
C ILE A 126 -16.34 4.04 -11.03
N LYS A 127 -16.02 4.52 -12.24
CA LYS A 127 -16.92 4.42 -13.41
C LYS A 127 -17.24 2.96 -13.79
N HIS A 128 -16.36 2.02 -13.46
CA HIS A 128 -16.55 0.59 -13.66
C HIS A 128 -17.13 -0.12 -12.41
N GLY A 129 -17.59 0.63 -11.40
CA GLY A 129 -18.17 0.07 -10.18
C GLY A 129 -17.16 -0.47 -9.18
N ILE A 130 -15.88 -0.12 -9.32
CA ILE A 130 -14.79 -0.60 -8.47
C ILE A 130 -14.48 0.46 -7.40
N VAL A 131 -14.64 0.11 -6.13
CA VAL A 131 -14.35 1.01 -5.00
C VAL A 131 -12.84 1.14 -4.81
N VAL A 132 -12.35 2.36 -4.58
CA VAL A 132 -10.93 2.63 -4.33
C VAL A 132 -10.72 3.21 -2.94
N VAL A 133 -9.85 2.55 -2.17
CA VAL A 133 -9.47 2.95 -0.81
C VAL A 133 -8.02 3.40 -0.80
N CYS A 134 -7.76 4.62 -0.34
CA CYS A 134 -6.44 5.23 -0.33
C CYS A 134 -6.03 5.68 1.09
N SER A 135 -4.73 5.75 1.37
CA SER A 135 -4.22 6.37 2.62
C SER A 135 -4.26 7.89 2.55
N ALA A 136 -4.48 8.56 3.67
CA ALA A 136 -4.43 10.03 3.76
C ALA A 136 -3.01 10.60 3.61
N GLY A 137 -1.98 9.78 3.78
CA GLY A 137 -0.57 10.21 3.82
C GLY A 137 -0.05 10.32 5.25
N ASN A 138 1.27 10.52 5.37
CA ASN A 138 1.99 10.54 6.66
C ASN A 138 2.60 11.91 6.98
N SER A 139 2.21 12.97 6.27
CA SER A 139 2.81 14.31 6.36
C SER A 139 2.19 15.22 7.42
N GLY A 140 1.30 14.69 8.26
CA GLY A 140 0.70 15.42 9.37
C GLY A 140 1.72 15.86 10.44
N PRO A 141 1.29 16.64 11.45
CA PRO A 141 -0.10 16.92 11.83
C PRO A 141 -0.64 18.29 11.35
N ALA A 142 0.11 19.03 10.54
CA ALA A 142 -0.33 20.35 10.08
C ALA A 142 -1.56 20.27 9.15
N ASP A 143 -2.35 21.34 9.11
CA ASP A 143 -3.51 21.46 8.23
C ASP A 143 -3.12 21.32 6.75
N GLY A 144 -3.99 20.72 5.94
CA GLY A 144 -3.79 20.62 4.49
C GLY A 144 -2.73 19.61 4.03
N THR A 145 -2.33 18.66 4.89
CA THR A 145 -1.29 17.65 4.61
C THR A 145 -1.81 16.33 4.02
N VAL A 146 -3.10 16.25 3.70
CA VAL A 146 -3.73 15.05 3.12
C VAL A 146 -3.37 14.93 1.63
N SER A 147 -2.94 13.75 1.18
CA SER A 147 -2.53 13.47 -0.21
C SER A 147 -3.70 13.12 -1.13
N ASN A 148 -4.43 12.04 -0.83
CA ASN A 148 -5.48 11.50 -1.70
C ASN A 148 -6.81 12.21 -1.44
N ILE A 149 -7.06 13.33 -2.14
CA ILE A 149 -8.19 14.24 -1.86
C ILE A 149 -9.33 14.13 -2.87
N ALA A 150 -9.29 13.18 -3.80
CA ALA A 150 -10.33 13.09 -4.83
C ALA A 150 -11.67 12.61 -4.23
N PRO A 151 -12.81 13.26 -4.56
CA PRO A 151 -14.08 13.01 -3.88
C PRO A 151 -14.69 11.62 -4.14
N TRP A 152 -14.18 10.88 -5.11
CA TRP A 152 -14.60 9.52 -5.44
C TRP A 152 -13.77 8.43 -4.75
N GLN A 153 -12.80 8.81 -3.92
CA GLN A 153 -11.96 7.89 -3.15
C GLN A 153 -12.45 7.77 -1.70
N ILE A 154 -12.21 6.60 -1.09
CA ILE A 154 -12.29 6.46 0.36
C ILE A 154 -10.88 6.74 0.92
N THR A 155 -10.69 7.92 1.51
CA THR A 155 -9.41 8.35 2.08
C THR A 155 -9.35 8.06 3.57
N VAL A 156 -8.33 7.31 4.00
CA VAL A 156 -8.25 6.74 5.36
C VAL A 156 -7.09 7.36 6.15
N GLY A 157 -7.41 7.97 7.29
CA GLY A 157 -6.43 8.41 8.28
C GLY A 157 -6.00 7.28 9.24
N ALA A 158 -4.86 7.46 9.91
CA ALA A 158 -4.34 6.50 10.88
C ALA A 158 -4.65 6.92 12.33
N SER A 159 -4.88 5.94 13.20
CA SER A 159 -5.08 6.14 14.64
C SER A 159 -4.44 4.99 15.43
N THR A 160 -4.35 5.15 16.75
CA THR A 160 -3.82 4.12 17.66
C THR A 160 -4.89 3.08 18.03
N MET A 161 -4.46 1.95 18.60
CA MET A 161 -5.32 0.93 19.19
C MET A 161 -5.02 0.79 20.70
N ASP A 162 -5.81 0.01 21.41
CA ASP A 162 -5.65 -0.28 22.83
C ASP A 162 -4.34 -1.02 23.17
N ARG A 163 -3.86 -1.85 22.25
CA ARG A 163 -2.59 -2.58 22.40
C ARG A 163 -1.39 -1.67 22.23
N GLU A 164 -0.52 -1.68 23.24
CA GLU A 164 0.77 -0.99 23.26
C GLU A 164 1.93 -1.98 23.38
N PHE A 165 3.04 -1.71 22.69
CA PHE A 165 4.29 -2.44 22.87
C PHE A 165 5.26 -1.58 23.68
N ARG A 166 5.55 -2.01 24.91
CA ARG A 166 6.43 -1.29 25.83
C ARG A 166 7.79 -1.96 25.93
N SER A 167 8.83 -1.13 25.97
CA SER A 167 10.21 -1.55 26.24
C SER A 167 10.62 -0.92 27.57
N VAL A 168 10.56 -1.69 28.65
CA VAL A 168 10.92 -1.20 29.98
C VAL A 168 12.44 -1.09 30.11
N VAL A 169 12.93 0.08 30.49
CA VAL A 169 14.34 0.37 30.72
C VAL A 169 14.61 0.34 32.23
N VAL A 170 15.53 -0.52 32.66
CA VAL A 170 15.97 -0.60 34.06
C VAL A 170 17.35 0.02 34.19
N LEU A 171 17.45 1.09 34.98
CA LEU A 171 18.71 1.79 35.25
C LEU A 171 19.52 1.08 36.34
N GLY A 172 20.81 1.37 36.45
CA GLY A 172 21.70 0.77 37.45
C GLY A 172 21.35 1.06 38.92
N ASN A 173 20.45 2.02 39.16
CA ASN A 173 19.87 2.33 40.47
C ASN A 173 18.47 1.70 40.68
N ASN A 174 18.10 0.71 39.86
CA ASN A 174 16.81 0.01 39.87
C ASN A 174 15.58 0.90 39.60
N MET A 175 15.74 2.07 39.00
CA MET A 175 14.60 2.83 38.47
C MET A 175 14.13 2.24 37.14
N HIS A 176 12.81 2.14 36.98
CA HIS A 176 12.14 1.61 35.79
C HIS A 176 11.49 2.74 35.01
N TYR A 177 11.76 2.81 33.70
CA TYR A 177 11.14 3.72 32.74
C TYR A 177 10.45 2.95 31.62
#